data_AF-A0A536L9T6-F1
#
_entry.id   AF-A0A536L9T6-F1
#
_cell.length_a   1.000
_cell.length_b   1.000
_cell.length_c   1.000
_cell.angle_alpha   90.00
_cell.angle_beta   90.00
_cell.angle_gamma   90.00
#
_symmetry.space_group_name_H-M   'P 1'
#
loop_
_entity.id
_entity.type
_entity.pdbx_description
1 polymer ?
#
loop_
_entity_poly.entity_id
_entity_poly.type
_entity_poly.pdbx_seq_one_letter_code
_entity_poly.pdbx_strand_id
1 'polypeptide(L)'
;MGSADTSSPTYSGRAYVVQASLLGMQLPRIADTGDLPSTGGAQEAALFTVPPFSLGSAGSFNGAEVAHATTVGHGNASRSEASVADLSVTVAGTTITADFLMSRAAAQCNGSSPSVSGSSELARLSISSVNGGQPIIVTGAPNQTVVLPLNAGTVVINEQSSSVNGQSGSMDVSALHVTINNPAGGPALADVIVSHAHADITCPTSPSQPPACGVTPTDFVTGGGWIVSPSDPNAKANFAVAGGVKNGFWGHLMYIDHGNGMHVKGTEVTGYDFYPAFGSNGRQIVGSADVNGTAESYEADVADKGEPGGGVDQFQLTLNSVLTAPASVLSGGNIQLHKACQ
;
A
#
# COMPACT_ATOMS: atom_id res chain seq x y z
N MET A 1 -18.81 -10.15 -43.25
CA MET A 1 -18.10 -10.71 -42.08
C MET A 1 -17.63 -9.51 -41.27
N GLY A 2 -18.39 -9.11 -40.26
CA GLY A 2 -18.05 -7.95 -39.43
C GLY A 2 -17.12 -8.41 -38.30
N SER A 3 -15.84 -8.06 -38.39
CA SER A 3 -14.93 -8.13 -37.26
C SER A 3 -15.21 -6.95 -36.33
N ALA A 4 -15.82 -7.23 -35.19
CA ALA A 4 -15.88 -6.33 -34.05
C ALA A 4 -15.71 -7.18 -32.79
N ASP A 5 -14.46 -7.44 -32.41
CA ASP A 5 -14.08 -7.83 -31.05
C ASP A 5 -12.88 -6.95 -30.66
N THR A 6 -13.19 -5.72 -30.25
CA THR A 6 -12.26 -4.82 -29.58
C THR A 6 -12.42 -5.05 -28.08
N SER A 7 -11.64 -5.95 -27.47
CA SER A 7 -11.74 -6.23 -26.04
C SER A 7 -10.75 -5.38 -25.23
N SER A 8 -11.23 -4.76 -24.15
CA SER A 8 -10.39 -4.18 -23.10
C SER A 8 -9.83 -5.29 -22.21
N PRO A 9 -8.73 -5.05 -21.47
CA PRO A 9 -8.28 -5.97 -20.44
C PRO A 9 -9.39 -6.20 -19.39
N THR A 10 -9.37 -7.38 -18.78
CA THR A 10 -10.12 -7.63 -17.54
C THR A 10 -9.15 -7.60 -16.37
N TYR A 11 -9.55 -6.92 -15.30
CA TYR A 11 -8.71 -6.71 -14.13
C TYR A 11 -9.13 -7.64 -12.99
N SER A 12 -8.20 -7.89 -12.06
CA SER A 12 -8.52 -8.35 -10.71
C SER A 12 -7.41 -7.83 -9.79
N GLY A 13 -7.70 -7.75 -8.51
CA GLY A 13 -6.79 -7.17 -7.55
C GLY A 13 -7.44 -7.02 -6.19
N ARG A 14 -6.60 -6.95 -5.17
CA ARG A 14 -7.00 -6.70 -3.79
C ARG A 14 -5.79 -6.26 -3.01
N ALA A 15 -5.99 -5.37 -2.05
CA ALA A 15 -4.98 -5.04 -1.07
C ALA A 15 -5.58 -5.09 0.34
N TYR A 16 -4.79 -5.54 1.30
CA TYR A 16 -5.16 -5.46 2.71
C TYR A 16 -3.92 -5.28 3.59
N VAL A 17 -4.10 -4.60 4.73
CA VAL A 17 -2.98 -4.29 5.61
C VAL A 17 -2.68 -5.41 6.58
N VAL A 18 -3.70 -6.04 7.18
CA VAL A 18 -3.48 -7.19 8.08
C VAL A 18 -4.44 -8.31 7.76
N GLN A 19 -3.89 -9.51 7.60
CA GLN A 19 -4.62 -10.77 7.68
C GLN A 19 -3.93 -11.67 8.69
N ALA A 20 -4.70 -12.25 9.61
CA ALA A 20 -4.17 -13.21 10.58
C ALA A 20 -5.04 -14.47 10.63
N SER A 21 -4.44 -15.60 10.99
CA SER A 21 -5.16 -16.82 11.32
C SER A 21 -4.60 -17.48 12.57
N LEU A 22 -5.47 -18.19 13.30
CA LEU A 22 -5.14 -18.93 14.52
C LEU A 22 -5.57 -20.38 14.39
N LEU A 23 -4.62 -21.31 14.44
CA LEU A 23 -4.88 -22.73 14.21
C LEU A 23 -5.66 -22.98 12.91
N GLY A 24 -5.36 -22.20 11.86
CA GLY A 24 -6.03 -22.25 10.56
C GLY A 24 -7.37 -21.50 10.48
N MET A 25 -7.88 -20.93 11.58
CA MET A 25 -9.09 -20.08 11.55
C MET A 25 -8.72 -18.64 11.20
N GLN A 26 -9.21 -18.13 10.08
CA GLN A 26 -8.96 -16.76 9.64
C GLN A 26 -9.71 -15.75 10.51
N LEU A 27 -9.00 -14.70 10.92
CA LEU A 27 -9.59 -13.50 11.53
C LEU A 27 -10.03 -12.52 10.42
N PRO A 28 -10.95 -11.59 10.72
CA PRO A 28 -11.31 -10.53 9.78
C PRO A 28 -10.09 -9.71 9.34
N ARG A 29 -10.01 -9.40 8.05
CA ARG A 29 -8.97 -8.53 7.50
C ARG A 29 -9.16 -7.09 7.97
N ILE A 30 -8.04 -6.37 8.10
CA ILE A 30 -8.02 -4.96 8.49
C ILE A 30 -7.53 -4.12 7.30
N ALA A 31 -8.23 -3.01 7.04
CA ALA A 31 -8.02 -2.10 5.91
C ALA A 31 -7.91 -2.88 4.59
N ASP A 32 -9.02 -3.51 4.20
CA ASP A 32 -9.13 -4.39 3.03
C ASP A 32 -9.98 -3.71 1.96
N THR A 33 -9.45 -3.59 0.75
CA THR A 33 -10.13 -2.95 -0.39
C THR A 33 -11.34 -3.75 -0.87
N GLY A 34 -11.40 -5.04 -0.54
CA GLY A 34 -12.22 -6.00 -1.28
C GLY A 34 -11.70 -6.21 -2.71
N ASP A 35 -12.43 -7.00 -3.48
CA ASP A 35 -12.00 -7.38 -4.83
C ASP A 35 -12.25 -6.23 -5.83
N LEU A 36 -11.25 -5.96 -6.67
CA LEU A 36 -11.36 -5.04 -7.79
C LEU A 36 -12.33 -5.60 -8.84
N PRO A 37 -13.33 -4.83 -9.31
CA PRO A 37 -14.21 -5.27 -10.38
C PRO A 37 -13.45 -5.60 -11.67
N SER A 38 -13.90 -6.62 -12.39
CA SER A 38 -13.25 -7.04 -13.64
C SER A 38 -13.28 -6.01 -14.76
N THR A 39 -14.18 -5.03 -14.66
CA THR A 39 -14.28 -3.87 -15.54
C THR A 39 -13.29 -2.75 -15.20
N GLY A 40 -12.53 -2.88 -14.11
CA GLY A 40 -11.61 -1.86 -13.62
C GLY A 40 -12.27 -0.89 -12.64
N GLY A 41 -11.63 0.26 -12.45
CA GLY A 41 -11.95 1.25 -11.41
C GLY A 41 -10.92 1.25 -10.29
N ALA A 42 -11.27 1.78 -9.13
CA ALA A 42 -10.38 1.86 -7.98
C ALA A 42 -11.11 1.49 -6.67
N GLN A 43 -10.49 0.76 -5.76
CA GLN A 43 -11.01 0.52 -4.40
C GLN A 43 -9.96 0.94 -3.38
N GLU A 44 -10.40 1.43 -2.22
CA GLU A 44 -9.51 1.84 -1.13
C GLU A 44 -10.06 1.39 0.20
N ALA A 45 -9.15 1.22 1.16
CA ALA A 45 -9.47 1.11 2.55
C ALA A 45 -8.35 1.77 3.37
N ALA A 46 -8.76 2.49 4.41
CA ALA A 46 -7.84 3.22 5.27
C ALA A 46 -8.26 3.10 6.75
N LEU A 47 -7.28 2.95 7.63
CA LEU A 47 -7.50 2.96 9.08
C LEU A 47 -6.33 3.64 9.80
N PHE A 48 -6.66 4.60 10.66
CA PHE A 48 -5.66 5.42 11.34
C PHE A 48 -4.81 4.64 12.34
N THR A 49 -5.47 3.79 13.13
CA THR A 49 -4.83 2.95 14.14
C THR A 49 -5.37 1.54 14.01
N VAL A 50 -4.49 0.59 13.77
CA VAL A 50 -4.79 -0.84 13.84
C VAL A 50 -4.78 -1.26 15.31
N PRO A 51 -5.93 -1.63 15.89
CA PRO A 51 -5.99 -1.96 17.31
C PRO A 51 -5.25 -3.27 17.62
N PRO A 52 -4.75 -3.44 18.86
CA PRO A 52 -4.17 -4.70 19.29
C PRO A 52 -5.20 -5.83 19.29
N PHE A 53 -4.77 -7.04 18.95
CA PHE A 53 -5.58 -8.25 19.10
C PHE A 53 -4.73 -9.47 19.48
N SER A 54 -5.35 -10.43 20.15
CA SER A 54 -4.68 -11.65 20.62
C SER A 54 -4.43 -12.63 19.46
N LEU A 55 -3.25 -13.24 19.46
CA LEU A 55 -2.90 -14.39 18.63
C LEU A 55 -2.89 -15.69 19.46
N GLY A 56 -3.76 -15.78 20.47
CA GLY A 56 -3.83 -16.93 21.37
C GLY A 56 -2.52 -17.18 22.13
N SER A 57 -2.11 -18.44 22.24
CA SER A 57 -0.84 -18.81 22.87
C SER A 57 0.39 -18.46 22.03
N ALA A 58 0.22 -18.09 20.76
CA ALA A 58 1.33 -17.68 19.90
C ALA A 58 1.82 -16.26 20.23
N GLY A 59 0.94 -15.38 20.74
CA GLY A 59 1.30 -14.00 21.11
C GLY A 59 0.18 -12.98 20.87
N SER A 60 0.53 -11.81 20.33
CA SER A 60 -0.37 -10.70 20.05
C SER A 60 0.10 -9.83 18.88
N PHE A 61 -0.85 -9.32 18.10
CA PHE A 61 -0.63 -8.13 17.28
C PHE A 61 -0.78 -6.92 18.20
N ASN A 62 0.28 -6.13 18.40
CA ASN A 62 0.29 -5.07 19.42
C ASN A 62 -0.28 -3.75 18.90
N GLY A 63 -0.24 -3.55 17.58
CA GLY A 63 -0.78 -2.37 16.93
C GLY A 63 0.06 -1.95 15.73
N ALA A 64 -0.49 -1.03 14.96
CA ALA A 64 0.17 -0.33 13.87
C ALA A 64 -0.61 0.96 13.55
N GLU A 65 -0.04 1.84 12.75
CA GLU A 65 -0.63 3.14 12.43
C GLU A 65 -0.68 3.37 10.91
N VAL A 66 -1.56 4.26 10.46
CA VAL A 66 -1.67 4.68 9.04
C VAL A 66 -1.79 3.48 8.08
N ALA A 67 -2.76 2.60 8.35
CA ALA A 67 -3.02 1.42 7.53
C ALA A 67 -3.73 1.82 6.23
N HIS A 68 -3.03 1.68 5.09
CA HIS A 68 -3.47 2.06 3.77
C HIS A 68 -3.53 0.85 2.84
N ALA A 69 -4.60 0.74 2.06
CA ALA A 69 -4.69 -0.23 0.98
C ALA A 69 -5.45 0.38 -0.21
N THR A 70 -4.92 0.20 -1.43
CA THR A 70 -5.60 0.57 -2.67
C THR A 70 -5.43 -0.49 -3.74
N THR A 71 -6.41 -0.60 -4.63
CA THR A 71 -6.32 -1.39 -5.86
C THR A 71 -6.97 -0.63 -7.00
N VAL A 72 -6.29 -0.54 -8.14
CA VAL A 72 -6.68 0.26 -9.29
C VAL A 72 -6.51 -0.57 -10.56
N GLY A 73 -7.59 -0.75 -11.31
CA GLY A 73 -7.60 -1.32 -12.66
C GLY A 73 -7.94 -0.24 -13.67
N HIS A 74 -6.97 0.17 -14.48
CA HIS A 74 -7.16 1.26 -15.42
C HIS A 74 -6.24 1.13 -16.63
N GLY A 75 -6.75 1.47 -17.82
CA GLY A 75 -5.99 1.42 -19.07
C GLY A 75 -5.57 0.00 -19.46
N ASN A 76 -4.28 -0.30 -19.31
CA ASN A 76 -3.69 -1.61 -19.57
C ASN A 76 -3.12 -2.26 -18.31
N ALA A 77 -3.44 -1.76 -17.12
CA ALA A 77 -2.80 -2.18 -15.88
C ALA A 77 -3.79 -2.43 -14.74
N SER A 78 -3.52 -3.46 -13.94
CA SER A 78 -4.04 -3.63 -12.58
C SER A 78 -2.88 -3.42 -11.61
N ARG A 79 -3.08 -2.60 -10.57
CA ARG A 79 -2.07 -2.26 -9.57
C ARG A 79 -2.72 -2.26 -8.19
N SER A 80 -2.05 -2.89 -7.23
CA SER A 80 -2.48 -2.89 -5.84
C SER A 80 -1.30 -2.53 -4.95
N GLU A 81 -1.56 -1.85 -3.85
CA GLU A 81 -0.57 -1.54 -2.84
C GLU A 81 -1.19 -1.53 -1.44
N ALA A 82 -0.41 -1.92 -0.45
CA ALA A 82 -0.77 -1.81 0.95
C ALA A 82 0.43 -1.29 1.74
N SER A 83 0.20 -0.38 2.67
CA SER A 83 1.23 0.13 3.57
C SER A 83 0.74 0.32 5.01
N VAL A 84 1.68 0.30 5.94
CA VAL A 84 1.43 0.56 7.36
C VAL A 84 2.68 1.12 8.03
N ALA A 85 2.47 2.03 8.98
CA ALA A 85 3.49 2.62 9.82
C ALA A 85 3.52 1.97 11.22
N ASP A 86 4.66 2.09 11.90
CA ASP A 86 4.85 1.78 13.32
C ASP A 86 4.24 0.44 13.77
N LEU A 87 4.51 -0.61 12.98
CA LEU A 87 4.09 -1.97 13.26
C LEU A 87 4.76 -2.51 14.53
N SER A 88 3.98 -3.18 15.39
CA SER A 88 4.49 -4.02 16.47
C SER A 88 3.68 -5.31 16.60
N VAL A 89 4.37 -6.45 16.55
CA VAL A 89 3.78 -7.79 16.72
C VAL A 89 4.66 -8.60 17.67
N THR A 90 4.08 -9.24 18.67
CA THR A 90 4.80 -10.15 19.56
C THR A 90 4.34 -11.58 19.29
N VAL A 91 5.27 -12.45 18.91
CA VAL A 91 5.00 -13.86 18.62
C VAL A 91 6.12 -14.74 19.17
N ALA A 92 5.78 -15.91 19.72
CA ALA A 92 6.74 -16.87 20.27
C ALA A 92 7.79 -16.23 21.23
N GLY A 93 7.38 -15.22 22.01
CA GLY A 93 8.25 -14.50 22.94
C GLY A 93 9.24 -13.52 22.29
N THR A 94 9.17 -13.29 20.98
CA THR A 94 9.92 -12.24 20.27
C THR A 94 8.98 -11.13 19.82
N THR A 95 9.47 -9.89 19.79
CA THR A 95 8.75 -8.76 19.21
C THR A 95 9.37 -8.42 17.86
N ILE A 96 8.51 -8.26 16.86
CA ILE A 96 8.82 -7.82 15.52
C ILE A 96 8.30 -6.39 15.41
N THR A 97 9.18 -5.45 15.06
CA THR A 97 8.80 -4.06 14.82
C THR A 97 9.27 -3.61 13.45
N ALA A 98 8.52 -2.72 12.82
CA ALA A 98 8.96 -2.02 11.63
C ALA A 98 8.34 -0.63 11.64
N ASP A 99 9.11 0.36 11.26
CA ASP A 99 8.60 1.72 11.20
C ASP A 99 7.68 1.94 10.02
N PHE A 100 7.92 1.22 8.93
CA PHE A 100 7.09 1.29 7.74
C PHE A 100 7.22 0.00 6.95
N LEU A 101 6.10 -0.49 6.44
CA LEU A 101 6.03 -1.58 5.49
C LEU A 101 5.15 -1.16 4.32
N MET A 102 5.59 -1.44 3.09
CA MET A 102 4.76 -1.33 1.89
C MET A 102 4.97 -2.55 1.00
N SER A 103 3.89 -3.04 0.39
CA SER A 103 3.93 -3.98 -0.73
C SER A 103 3.21 -3.41 -1.94
N ARG A 104 3.69 -3.77 -3.14
CA ARG A 104 3.15 -3.33 -4.42
C ARG A 104 3.10 -4.52 -5.37
N ALA A 105 1.96 -4.73 -6.02
CA ALA A 105 1.78 -5.72 -7.07
C ALA A 105 1.24 -5.03 -8.31
N ALA A 106 1.79 -5.35 -9.49
CA ALA A 106 1.33 -4.83 -10.76
C ALA A 106 1.25 -5.92 -11.82
N ALA A 107 0.18 -5.89 -12.60
CA ALA A 107 -0.03 -6.72 -13.78
C ALA A 107 -0.43 -5.82 -14.95
N GLN A 108 0.24 -5.95 -16.09
CA GLN A 108 0.14 -5.02 -17.21
C GLN A 108 0.08 -5.75 -18.55
N CYS A 109 -0.76 -5.27 -19.46
CA CYS A 109 -0.85 -5.75 -20.83
C CYS A 109 0.05 -4.97 -21.77
N ASN A 110 0.97 -5.70 -22.41
CA ASN A 110 1.68 -5.24 -23.60
C ASN A 110 1.03 -5.91 -24.83
N GLY A 111 0.01 -5.24 -25.38
CA GLY A 111 -0.90 -5.85 -26.35
C GLY A 111 -1.63 -7.05 -25.74
N SER A 112 -1.44 -8.23 -26.34
CA SER A 112 -2.00 -9.49 -25.83
C SER A 112 -1.13 -10.22 -24.80
N SER A 113 0.06 -9.68 -24.50
CA SER A 113 1.01 -10.33 -23.59
C SER A 113 0.95 -9.68 -22.21
N PRO A 114 0.61 -10.43 -21.15
CA PRO A 114 0.70 -9.92 -19.79
C PRO A 114 2.16 -9.87 -19.32
N SER A 115 2.45 -8.92 -18.45
CA SER A 115 3.68 -8.81 -17.69
C SER A 115 3.33 -8.47 -16.25
N VAL A 116 4.12 -8.97 -15.29
CA VAL A 116 3.86 -8.79 -13.87
C VAL A 116 5.14 -8.37 -13.15
N SER A 117 4.98 -7.60 -12.09
CA SER A 117 6.07 -7.14 -11.24
C SER A 117 5.58 -6.89 -9.83
N GLY A 118 6.44 -7.11 -8.84
CA GLY A 118 6.14 -6.76 -7.47
C GLY A 118 7.36 -6.34 -6.69
N SER A 119 7.12 -5.58 -5.63
CA SER A 119 8.16 -5.02 -4.77
C SER A 119 7.62 -4.80 -3.37
N SER A 120 8.52 -4.72 -2.39
CA SER A 120 8.22 -4.26 -1.05
C SER A 120 9.29 -3.32 -0.51
N GLU A 121 8.89 -2.47 0.42
CA GLU A 121 9.78 -1.60 1.18
C GLU A 121 9.54 -1.84 2.67
N LEU A 122 10.62 -2.00 3.43
CA LEU A 122 10.58 -2.24 4.86
C LEU A 122 11.61 -1.35 5.55
N ALA A 123 11.14 -0.38 6.32
CA ALA A 123 11.99 0.54 7.05
C ALA A 123 12.20 0.07 8.49
N ARG A 124 13.47 -0.05 8.88
CA ARG A 124 13.89 -0.38 10.26
C ARG A 124 13.20 -1.63 10.84
N LEU A 125 12.96 -2.65 10.00
CA LEU A 125 12.49 -3.95 10.46
C LEU A 125 13.48 -4.52 11.50
N SER A 126 12.99 -4.89 12.67
CA SER A 126 13.76 -5.54 13.72
C SER A 126 12.99 -6.71 14.31
N ILE A 127 13.71 -7.73 14.76
CA ILE A 127 13.14 -8.90 15.45
C ILE A 127 13.97 -9.07 16.72
N SER A 128 13.39 -8.85 17.89
CA SER A 128 14.14 -8.74 19.15
C SER A 128 15.01 -9.96 19.48
N SER A 129 14.62 -11.14 19.01
CA SER A 129 15.32 -12.41 19.20
C SER A 129 16.37 -12.74 18.14
N VAL A 130 16.47 -11.95 17.07
CA VAL A 130 17.41 -12.15 15.95
C VAL A 130 18.42 -11.00 15.94
N ASN A 131 19.67 -11.28 15.61
CA ASN A 131 20.73 -10.26 15.50
C ASN A 131 20.87 -9.34 16.75
N GLY A 132 20.59 -9.88 17.95
CA GLY A 132 20.60 -9.10 19.19
C GLY A 132 19.60 -7.93 19.21
N GLY A 133 18.52 -8.03 18.43
CA GLY A 133 17.50 -6.97 18.27
C GLY A 133 17.92 -5.82 17.36
N GLN A 134 19.08 -5.90 16.70
CA GLN A 134 19.48 -4.93 15.69
C GLN A 134 18.62 -5.05 14.42
N PRO A 135 18.51 -3.98 13.61
CA PRO A 135 17.75 -4.01 12.36
C PRO A 135 18.16 -5.17 11.46
N ILE A 136 17.17 -5.80 10.83
CA ILE A 136 17.34 -6.81 9.81
C ILE A 136 17.76 -6.12 8.51
N ILE A 137 18.80 -6.65 7.85
CA ILE A 137 19.20 -6.19 6.52
C ILE A 137 18.19 -6.74 5.51
N VAL A 138 17.40 -5.87 4.91
CA VAL A 138 16.44 -6.20 3.86
C VAL A 138 17.17 -6.15 2.52
N THR A 139 17.27 -7.30 1.85
CA THR A 139 18.09 -7.46 0.63
C THR A 139 17.40 -6.96 -0.63
N GLY A 140 16.07 -6.79 -0.59
CA GLY A 140 15.23 -6.52 -1.76
C GLY A 140 14.96 -7.76 -2.63
N ALA A 141 15.63 -8.89 -2.38
CA ALA A 141 15.33 -10.14 -3.07
C ALA A 141 13.96 -10.68 -2.63
N PRO A 142 13.20 -11.31 -3.55
CA PRO A 142 11.97 -12.01 -3.18
C PRO A 142 12.22 -13.11 -2.16
N ASN A 143 11.25 -13.30 -1.25
CA ASN A 143 11.15 -14.43 -0.33
C ASN A 143 12.34 -14.57 0.65
N GLN A 144 12.88 -13.45 1.12
CA GLN A 144 13.94 -13.45 2.13
C GLN A 144 13.39 -14.01 3.46
N THR A 145 13.89 -15.17 3.87
CA THR A 145 13.37 -15.87 5.06
C THR A 145 14.30 -15.72 6.26
N VAL A 146 13.74 -15.36 7.41
CA VAL A 146 14.40 -15.37 8.72
C VAL A 146 13.74 -16.44 9.59
N VAL A 147 14.51 -17.40 10.07
CA VAL A 147 14.03 -18.45 10.97
C VAL A 147 14.09 -17.94 12.41
N LEU A 148 12.98 -18.07 13.15
CA LEU A 148 12.93 -17.69 14.56
C LEU A 148 13.65 -18.72 15.45
N PRO A 149 14.20 -18.31 16.60
CA PRO A 149 14.91 -19.21 17.51
C PRO A 149 14.09 -20.44 17.92
N LEU A 150 14.80 -21.53 18.23
CA LEU A 150 14.21 -22.82 18.61
C LEU A 150 13.26 -23.40 17.54
N ASN A 151 13.39 -22.95 16.29
CA ASN A 151 12.47 -23.30 15.21
C ASN A 151 11.00 -22.96 15.54
N ALA A 152 10.78 -21.89 16.30
CA ALA A 152 9.45 -21.46 16.71
C ALA A 152 8.59 -20.99 15.53
N GLY A 153 9.19 -20.61 14.42
CA GLY A 153 8.49 -20.10 13.24
C GLY A 153 9.43 -19.46 12.22
N THR A 154 8.83 -18.79 11.24
CA THR A 154 9.54 -18.08 10.17
C THR A 154 8.94 -16.70 9.95
N VAL A 155 9.79 -15.78 9.52
CA VAL A 155 9.41 -14.46 9.01
C VAL A 155 9.90 -14.38 7.57
N VAL A 156 9.00 -14.29 6.61
CA VAL A 156 9.29 -14.08 5.19
C VAL A 156 9.11 -12.60 4.88
N ILE A 157 10.16 -12.00 4.36
CA ILE A 157 10.24 -10.60 3.95
C ILE A 157 10.17 -10.55 2.43
N ASN A 158 9.40 -9.60 1.90
CA ASN A 158 9.19 -9.46 0.46
C ASN A 158 8.72 -10.78 -0.15
N GLU A 159 7.70 -11.40 0.46
CA GLU A 159 7.15 -12.64 -0.06
C GLU A 159 6.47 -12.34 -1.39
N GLN A 160 6.90 -13.01 -2.46
CA GLN A 160 6.37 -12.80 -3.79
C GLN A 160 6.08 -14.13 -4.49
N SER A 161 4.95 -14.16 -5.18
CA SER A 161 4.64 -15.20 -6.14
C SER A 161 4.04 -14.58 -7.40
N SER A 162 4.37 -15.14 -8.55
CA SER A 162 3.95 -14.61 -9.85
C SER A 162 3.56 -15.75 -10.77
N SER A 163 2.57 -15.52 -11.62
CA SER A 163 2.25 -16.43 -12.71
C SER A 163 1.94 -15.67 -13.99
N VAL A 164 2.38 -16.22 -15.12
CA VAL A 164 2.02 -15.76 -16.47
C VAL A 164 1.62 -17.00 -17.26
N ASN A 165 0.35 -17.05 -17.69
CA ASN A 165 -0.20 -18.17 -18.45
C ASN A 165 -1.12 -17.65 -19.55
N GLY A 166 -0.72 -17.87 -20.80
CA GLY A 166 -1.45 -17.38 -21.97
C GLY A 166 -1.56 -15.85 -21.95
N GLN A 167 -2.78 -15.33 -21.87
CA GLN A 167 -3.07 -13.90 -21.82
C GLN A 167 -3.21 -13.37 -20.39
N SER A 168 -3.10 -14.22 -19.38
CA SER A 168 -3.31 -13.85 -17.98
C SER A 168 -1.99 -13.76 -17.22
N GLY A 169 -1.85 -12.72 -16.40
CA GLY A 169 -0.75 -12.54 -15.47
C GLY A 169 -1.28 -12.22 -14.08
N SER A 170 -0.62 -12.76 -13.05
CA SER A 170 -0.94 -12.56 -11.64
C SER A 170 0.32 -12.30 -10.83
N MET A 171 0.22 -11.41 -9.85
CA MET A 171 1.27 -11.09 -8.90
C MET A 171 0.70 -10.97 -7.48
N ASP A 172 1.32 -11.67 -6.54
CA ASP A 172 1.07 -11.55 -5.11
C ASP A 172 2.34 -11.05 -4.42
N VAL A 173 2.20 -10.06 -3.55
CA VAL A 173 3.29 -9.53 -2.74
C VAL A 173 2.84 -9.24 -1.32
N SER A 174 3.53 -9.81 -0.35
CA SER A 174 3.40 -9.47 1.07
C SER A 174 4.71 -8.85 1.56
N ALA A 175 4.65 -7.70 2.22
CA ALA A 175 5.87 -7.08 2.77
C ALA A 175 6.46 -7.95 3.88
N LEU A 176 5.59 -8.45 4.76
CA LEU A 176 5.95 -9.30 5.90
C LEU A 176 4.93 -10.43 6.08
N HIS A 177 5.41 -11.67 6.18
CA HIS A 177 4.60 -12.84 6.49
C HIS A 177 5.25 -13.62 7.65
N VAL A 178 4.53 -13.77 8.75
CA VAL A 178 5.01 -14.38 9.99
C VAL A 178 4.20 -15.64 10.27
N THR A 179 4.86 -16.80 10.30
CA THR A 179 4.23 -18.09 10.59
C THR A 179 4.85 -18.68 11.84
N ILE A 180 4.01 -19.08 12.81
CA ILE A 180 4.44 -19.70 14.06
C ILE A 180 4.11 -21.18 14.04
N ASN A 181 5.16 -21.99 14.13
CA ASN A 181 5.07 -23.44 14.06
C ASN A 181 4.26 -24.00 15.23
N ASN A 182 3.46 -25.03 14.95
CA ASN A 182 2.76 -25.78 15.98
C ASN A 182 3.61 -26.99 16.41
N PRO A 183 4.14 -27.03 17.64
CA PRO A 183 4.99 -28.12 18.10
C PRO A 183 4.23 -29.45 18.22
N ALA A 184 2.89 -29.41 18.30
CA ALA A 184 2.05 -30.61 18.29
C ALA A 184 1.77 -31.14 16.86
N GLY A 185 2.25 -30.46 15.82
CA GLY A 185 1.89 -30.72 14.43
C GLY A 185 0.53 -30.11 14.04
N GLY A 186 0.21 -30.12 12.74
CA GLY A 186 -1.01 -29.51 12.19
C GLY A 186 -0.81 -28.07 11.73
N PRO A 187 -1.89 -27.26 11.63
CA PRO A 187 -1.81 -25.87 11.23
C PRO A 187 -0.93 -25.04 12.16
N ALA A 188 -0.34 -23.96 11.63
CA ALA A 188 0.41 -22.97 12.41
C ALA A 188 -0.42 -22.44 13.60
N LEU A 189 0.25 -22.15 14.73
CA LEU A 189 -0.40 -21.56 15.90
C LEU A 189 -0.93 -20.17 15.58
N ALA A 190 -0.12 -19.40 14.86
CA ALA A 190 -0.50 -18.12 14.27
C ALA A 190 0.17 -17.96 12.91
N ASP A 191 -0.54 -17.30 12.01
CA ASP A 191 -0.07 -16.90 10.69
C ASP A 191 -0.52 -15.45 10.48
N VAL A 192 0.41 -14.54 10.21
CA VAL A 192 0.15 -13.10 10.14
C VAL A 192 0.82 -12.53 8.90
N ILE A 193 0.00 -11.99 8.00
CA ILE A 193 0.43 -11.26 6.81
C ILE A 193 0.20 -9.78 7.06
N VAL A 194 1.25 -8.98 6.84
CA VAL A 194 1.20 -7.51 6.95
C VAL A 194 1.62 -6.86 5.64
N SER A 195 0.79 -5.92 5.19
CA SER A 195 0.85 -5.23 3.90
C SER A 195 0.88 -6.22 2.74
N HIS A 196 -0.30 -6.62 2.26
CA HIS A 196 -0.45 -7.51 1.12
C HIS A 196 -1.10 -6.80 -0.06
N ALA A 197 -0.57 -7.07 -1.25
CA ALA A 197 -1.05 -6.58 -2.52
C ALA A 197 -1.12 -7.73 -3.53
N HIS A 198 -2.28 -7.85 -4.17
CA HIS A 198 -2.54 -8.80 -5.24
C HIS A 198 -3.00 -8.04 -6.49
N ALA A 199 -2.44 -8.36 -7.66
CA ALA A 199 -2.83 -7.77 -8.93
C ALA A 199 -2.85 -8.81 -10.06
N ASP A 200 -3.95 -8.82 -10.80
CA ASP A 200 -4.22 -9.71 -11.91
C ASP A 200 -4.64 -8.91 -13.14
N ILE A 201 -4.28 -9.43 -14.31
CA ILE A 201 -4.81 -8.93 -15.58
C ILE A 201 -4.98 -10.08 -16.57
N THR A 202 -6.03 -10.00 -17.39
CA THR A 202 -6.12 -10.81 -18.61
C THR A 202 -6.19 -9.90 -19.82
N CYS A 203 -5.22 -10.08 -20.71
CA CYS A 203 -5.04 -9.26 -21.88
C CYS A 203 -5.93 -9.68 -23.04
N PRO A 204 -6.41 -8.71 -23.84
CA PRO A 204 -7.23 -9.01 -24.99
C PRO A 204 -6.43 -9.72 -26.09
N THR A 205 -7.07 -10.64 -26.80
CA THR A 205 -6.47 -11.34 -27.96
C THR A 205 -6.29 -10.45 -29.19
N SER A 206 -7.05 -9.34 -29.25
CA SER A 206 -6.93 -8.31 -30.28
C SER A 206 -7.03 -6.93 -29.60
N PRO A 207 -5.91 -6.39 -29.08
CA PRO A 207 -5.91 -5.14 -28.34
C PRO A 207 -6.37 -3.98 -29.23
N SER A 208 -7.29 -3.17 -28.73
CA SER A 208 -7.60 -1.87 -29.33
C SER A 208 -6.49 -0.87 -29.03
N GLN A 209 -6.40 0.18 -29.84
CA GLN A 209 -5.52 1.30 -29.55
C GLN A 209 -5.91 1.95 -28.20
N PRO A 210 -4.95 2.32 -27.34
CA PRO A 210 -5.23 3.03 -26.10
C PRO A 210 -6.03 4.32 -26.38
N PRO A 211 -6.99 4.70 -25.53
CA PRO A 211 -7.67 5.98 -25.66
C PRO A 211 -6.66 7.13 -25.59
N ALA A 212 -6.89 8.19 -26.38
CA ALA A 212 -6.06 9.39 -26.32
C ALA A 212 -6.18 10.04 -24.92
N CYS A 213 -5.06 10.52 -24.38
CA CYS A 213 -5.07 11.23 -23.11
C CYS A 213 -5.88 12.53 -23.23
N GLY A 214 -6.90 12.66 -22.37
CA GLY A 214 -7.68 13.89 -22.26
C GLY A 214 -6.92 15.01 -21.53
N VAL A 215 -7.51 16.21 -21.50
CA VAL A 215 -7.00 17.38 -20.75
C VAL A 215 -7.52 17.46 -19.30
N THR A 216 -8.39 16.54 -18.91
CA THR A 216 -8.92 16.40 -17.55
C THR A 216 -8.30 15.16 -16.92
N PRO A 217 -7.86 15.18 -15.64
CA PRO A 217 -7.37 13.99 -14.98
C PRO A 217 -8.46 12.93 -14.93
N THR A 218 -8.26 11.83 -15.64
CA THR A 218 -9.02 10.57 -15.45
C THR A 218 -8.20 9.54 -14.69
N ASP A 219 -6.98 9.91 -14.29
CA ASP A 219 -6.06 9.08 -13.54
C ASP A 219 -6.40 9.03 -12.05
N PHE A 220 -5.74 8.09 -11.38
CA PHE A 220 -5.74 7.99 -9.92
C PHE A 220 -4.32 8.21 -9.44
N VAL A 221 -4.17 8.76 -8.24
CA VAL A 221 -2.91 8.76 -7.51
C VAL A 221 -3.10 8.02 -6.19
N THR A 222 -2.16 7.18 -5.83
CA THR A 222 -2.15 6.46 -4.56
C THR A 222 -0.76 6.53 -3.96
N GLY A 223 -0.65 6.38 -2.65
CA GLY A 223 0.64 6.25 -2.01
C GLY A 223 0.60 6.32 -0.50
N GLY A 224 1.74 6.03 0.09
CA GLY A 224 1.97 6.11 1.52
C GLY A 224 3.45 6.13 1.81
N GLY A 225 3.82 6.63 2.99
CA GLY A 225 5.22 6.78 3.33
C GLY A 225 5.42 7.67 4.52
N TRP A 226 6.65 8.17 4.66
CA TRP A 226 6.96 9.17 5.67
C TRP A 226 7.93 10.23 5.15
N ILE A 227 7.80 11.40 5.74
CA ILE A 227 8.76 12.50 5.64
C ILE A 227 9.39 12.75 7.02
N VAL A 228 10.44 13.54 7.06
CA VAL A 228 10.90 14.12 8.33
C VAL A 228 9.79 15.03 8.86
N SER A 229 9.46 14.91 10.14
CA SER A 229 8.40 15.72 10.74
C SER A 229 8.73 17.22 10.60
N PRO A 230 7.77 18.05 10.13
CA PRO A 230 7.91 19.50 10.11
C PRO A 230 8.01 20.12 11.52
N SER A 231 7.53 19.42 12.56
CA SER A 231 7.50 19.89 13.94
C SER A 231 8.67 19.39 14.81
N ASP A 232 9.33 18.28 14.43
CA ASP A 232 10.57 17.79 15.04
C ASP A 232 11.46 17.07 14.01
N PRO A 233 12.67 17.55 13.70
CA PRO A 233 13.56 16.91 12.73
C PRO A 233 14.03 15.50 13.13
N ASN A 234 13.84 15.08 14.39
CA ASN A 234 14.16 13.73 14.86
C ASN A 234 12.96 12.77 14.82
N ALA A 235 11.77 13.30 14.52
CA ALA A 235 10.54 12.53 14.40
C ALA A 235 10.17 12.32 12.93
N LYS A 236 9.20 11.43 12.71
CA LYS A 236 8.60 11.16 11.41
C LYS A 236 7.24 11.83 11.32
N ALA A 237 6.82 12.12 10.10
CA ALA A 237 5.42 12.26 9.80
C ALA A 237 5.01 11.20 8.78
N ASN A 238 4.12 10.29 9.18
CA ASN A 238 3.62 9.21 8.35
C ASN A 238 2.35 9.67 7.63
N PHE A 239 2.18 9.26 6.38
CA PHE A 239 1.00 9.60 5.61
C PHE A 239 0.54 8.45 4.71
N ALA A 240 -0.73 8.51 4.35
CA ALA A 240 -1.35 7.71 3.32
C ALA A 240 -2.33 8.58 2.54
N VAL A 241 -2.34 8.41 1.23
CA VAL A 241 -3.09 9.28 0.33
C VAL A 241 -3.59 8.50 -0.87
N ALA A 242 -4.83 8.77 -1.23
CA ALA A 242 -5.43 8.31 -2.47
C ALA A 242 -6.29 9.43 -3.03
N GLY A 243 -6.32 9.58 -4.36
CA GLY A 243 -7.07 10.62 -5.04
C GLY A 243 -7.40 10.24 -6.47
N GLY A 244 -8.57 10.63 -6.97
CA GLY A 244 -8.96 10.43 -8.36
C GLY A 244 -10.45 10.65 -8.57
N VAL A 245 -10.93 10.28 -9.76
CA VAL A 245 -12.35 10.40 -10.14
C VAL A 245 -12.92 9.02 -10.49
N LYS A 246 -13.85 8.52 -9.65
CA LYS A 246 -14.57 7.25 -9.82
C LYS A 246 -16.08 7.47 -9.64
N ASN A 247 -16.76 7.95 -10.68
CA ASN A 247 -18.19 8.36 -10.62
C ASN A 247 -18.47 9.42 -9.54
N GLY A 248 -17.50 10.30 -9.32
CA GLY A 248 -17.39 11.21 -8.17
C GLY A 248 -15.93 11.28 -7.73
N PHE A 249 -15.60 12.17 -6.80
CA PHE A 249 -14.27 12.16 -6.20
C PHE A 249 -14.07 10.91 -5.33
N TRP A 250 -12.85 10.38 -5.36
CA TRP A 250 -12.49 9.14 -4.68
C TRP A 250 -11.15 9.30 -3.99
N GLY A 251 -10.99 8.63 -2.86
CA GLY A 251 -9.73 8.52 -2.14
C GLY A 251 -9.85 8.86 -0.66
N HIS A 252 -8.70 9.06 -0.03
CA HIS A 252 -8.59 9.38 1.38
C HIS A 252 -7.28 10.12 1.68
N LEU A 253 -7.21 10.68 2.88
CA LEU A 253 -5.97 11.19 3.48
C LEU A 253 -5.87 10.66 4.91
N MET A 254 -4.69 10.20 5.29
CA MET A 254 -4.28 10.05 6.69
C MET A 254 -2.90 10.66 6.86
N TYR A 255 -2.70 11.38 7.95
CA TYR A 255 -1.40 11.94 8.30
C TYR A 255 -1.23 11.97 9.83
N ILE A 256 -0.08 11.47 10.31
CA ILE A 256 0.35 11.53 11.70
C ILE A 256 1.68 12.25 11.75
N ASP A 257 1.75 13.37 12.46
CA ASP A 257 3.03 13.99 12.82
C ASP A 257 3.44 13.58 14.23
N HIS A 258 4.46 12.73 14.33
CA HIS A 258 4.94 12.23 15.62
C HIS A 258 5.77 13.27 16.40
N GLY A 259 6.13 14.41 15.78
CA GLY A 259 6.84 15.50 16.46
C GLY A 259 5.95 16.30 17.41
N ASN A 260 4.66 16.41 17.10
CA ASN A 260 3.67 17.15 17.91
C ASN A 260 2.39 16.35 18.23
N GLY A 261 2.27 15.11 17.73
CA GLY A 261 1.11 14.23 17.94
C GLY A 261 -0.13 14.62 17.12
N MET A 262 0.03 15.38 16.04
CA MET A 262 -1.10 15.80 15.20
C MET A 262 -1.61 14.65 14.33
N HIS A 263 -2.93 14.47 14.35
CA HIS A 263 -3.65 13.49 13.54
C HIS A 263 -4.60 14.18 12.57
N VAL A 264 -4.49 13.83 11.29
CA VAL A 264 -5.34 14.33 10.21
C VAL A 264 -5.98 13.16 9.51
N LYS A 265 -7.31 13.07 9.55
CA LYS A 265 -8.10 12.08 8.84
C LYS A 265 -9.01 12.77 7.83
N GLY A 266 -8.74 12.56 6.54
CA GLY A 266 -9.66 12.96 5.47
C GLY A 266 -11.03 12.33 5.70
N THR A 267 -12.06 13.15 5.71
CA THR A 267 -13.47 12.74 5.85
C THR A 267 -14.19 12.71 4.50
N GLU A 268 -13.69 13.49 3.53
CA GLU A 268 -14.21 13.55 2.17
C GLU A 268 -13.13 14.06 1.22
N VAL A 269 -13.11 13.55 -0.02
CA VAL A 269 -12.38 14.17 -1.14
C VAL A 269 -13.37 15.01 -1.93
N THR A 270 -13.09 16.30 -2.12
CA THR A 270 -13.97 17.26 -2.81
C THR A 270 -13.37 17.84 -4.07
N GLY A 271 -12.10 17.51 -4.38
CA GLY A 271 -11.45 17.91 -5.61
C GLY A 271 -10.20 17.09 -5.92
N TYR A 272 -9.93 16.95 -7.22
CA TYR A 272 -8.77 16.27 -7.76
C TYR A 272 -8.33 16.99 -9.04
N ASP A 273 -7.09 17.49 -9.08
CA ASP A 273 -6.56 18.22 -10.22
C ASP A 273 -5.05 17.97 -10.42
N PHE A 274 -4.51 18.48 -11.52
CA PHE A 274 -3.07 18.60 -11.72
C PHE A 274 -2.48 19.58 -10.69
N TYR A 275 -1.25 19.29 -10.25
CA TYR A 275 -0.47 20.22 -9.43
C TYR A 275 0.81 20.64 -10.17
N PRO A 276 0.77 21.69 -11.03
CA PRO A 276 1.89 22.06 -11.89
C PRO A 276 3.18 22.41 -11.16
N ALA A 277 3.10 22.83 -9.89
CA ALA A 277 4.28 23.11 -9.08
C ALA A 277 5.16 21.86 -8.84
N PHE A 278 4.58 20.65 -8.91
CA PHE A 278 5.33 19.39 -8.87
C PHE A 278 5.60 18.77 -10.26
N GLY A 279 5.32 19.51 -11.33
CA GLY A 279 5.51 19.06 -12.71
C GLY A 279 4.37 18.19 -13.24
N SER A 280 4.61 17.49 -14.35
CA SER A 280 3.56 16.76 -15.10
C SER A 280 2.93 15.59 -14.35
N ASN A 281 3.63 15.03 -13.36
CA ASN A 281 3.14 13.95 -12.52
C ASN A 281 2.58 14.45 -11.17
N GLY A 282 2.52 15.77 -10.97
CA GLY A 282 1.94 16.37 -9.77
C GLY A 282 0.41 16.26 -9.75
N ARG A 283 -0.15 15.87 -8.62
CA ARG A 283 -1.60 15.84 -8.38
C ARG A 283 -1.93 16.56 -7.08
N GLN A 284 -3.03 17.30 -7.12
CA GLN A 284 -3.62 18.01 -5.99
C GLN A 284 -4.89 17.26 -5.59
N ILE A 285 -5.02 16.97 -4.30
CA ILE A 285 -6.21 16.35 -3.70
C ILE A 285 -6.70 17.30 -2.64
N VAL A 286 -7.93 17.81 -2.79
CA VAL A 286 -8.53 18.69 -1.80
C VAL A 286 -9.77 18.04 -1.18
N GLY A 287 -10.04 18.39 0.07
CA GLY A 287 -11.14 17.77 0.79
C GLY A 287 -11.38 18.36 2.18
N SER A 288 -12.21 17.65 2.94
CA SER A 288 -12.47 17.93 4.35
C SER A 288 -11.74 16.90 5.22
N ALA A 289 -11.26 17.31 6.39
CA ALA A 289 -10.57 16.44 7.33
C ALA A 289 -11.04 16.70 8.77
N ASP A 290 -10.91 15.66 9.60
CA ASP A 290 -10.85 15.76 11.06
C ASP A 290 -9.39 15.90 11.47
N VAL A 291 -9.06 17.03 12.08
CA VAL A 291 -7.73 17.36 12.62
C VAL A 291 -7.85 17.37 14.14
N ASN A 292 -7.44 16.28 14.78
CA ASN A 292 -7.57 16.08 16.23
C ASN A 292 -8.99 16.37 16.78
N GLY A 293 -10.03 15.93 16.07
CA GLY A 293 -11.44 16.19 16.44
C GLY A 293 -12.01 17.52 15.95
N THR A 294 -11.24 18.31 15.20
CA THR A 294 -11.68 19.59 14.62
C THR A 294 -11.85 19.45 13.10
N ALA A 295 -12.99 19.87 12.57
CA ALA A 295 -13.23 19.86 11.13
C ALA A 295 -12.44 20.98 10.43
N GLU A 296 -11.60 20.63 9.48
CA GLU A 296 -10.80 21.55 8.66
C GLU A 296 -10.86 21.17 7.17
N SER A 297 -10.44 22.07 6.28
CA SER A 297 -10.14 21.71 4.89
C SER A 297 -8.70 21.22 4.77
N TYR A 298 -8.43 20.34 3.81
CA TYR A 298 -7.07 19.95 3.46
C TYR A 298 -6.82 20.09 1.96
N GLU A 299 -5.54 20.27 1.64
CA GLU A 299 -4.94 20.10 0.31
C GLU A 299 -3.70 19.24 0.49
N ALA A 300 -3.71 18.06 -0.12
CA ALA A 300 -2.59 17.12 -0.15
C ALA A 300 -2.06 17.05 -1.59
N ASP A 301 -0.82 17.50 -1.77
CA ASP A 301 -0.16 17.51 -3.08
C ASP A 301 0.91 16.43 -3.13
N VAL A 302 0.91 15.66 -4.21
CA VAL A 302 1.80 14.52 -4.39
C VAL A 302 2.40 14.50 -5.78
N ALA A 303 3.58 13.89 -5.92
CA ALA A 303 4.14 13.59 -7.22
C ALA A 303 4.92 12.27 -7.24
N ASP A 304 4.57 11.45 -8.22
CA ASP A 304 5.31 10.27 -8.66
C ASP A 304 6.46 10.71 -9.58
N LYS A 305 7.70 10.56 -9.11
CA LYS A 305 8.93 10.98 -9.80
C LYS A 305 9.89 9.83 -10.08
N GLY A 306 9.55 8.60 -9.71
CA GLY A 306 10.26 7.39 -10.10
C GLY A 306 10.25 6.31 -9.05
N GLU A 307 10.73 5.12 -9.44
CA GLU A 307 10.79 3.95 -8.57
C GLU A 307 12.24 3.56 -8.25
N PRO A 308 12.58 3.25 -6.99
CA PRO A 308 11.73 3.34 -5.80
C PRO A 308 11.42 4.81 -5.42
N GLY A 309 10.23 5.06 -4.84
CA GLY A 309 9.75 6.41 -4.51
C GLY A 309 10.53 7.13 -3.41
N GLY A 310 11.11 6.39 -2.47
CA GLY A 310 11.97 6.94 -1.43
C GLY A 310 13.16 7.73 -2.01
N GLY A 311 13.30 8.99 -1.63
CA GLY A 311 14.34 9.89 -2.15
C GLY A 311 14.01 10.58 -3.46
N VAL A 312 12.84 10.35 -4.08
CA VAL A 312 12.44 10.99 -5.34
C VAL A 312 11.01 11.54 -5.32
N ASP A 313 10.04 10.80 -4.79
CA ASP A 313 8.64 11.19 -4.73
C ASP A 313 8.43 12.34 -3.74
N GLN A 314 7.33 13.07 -3.92
CA GLN A 314 7.05 14.27 -3.11
C GLN A 314 5.67 14.24 -2.47
N PHE A 315 5.59 14.80 -1.27
CA PHE A 315 4.35 15.03 -0.53
C PHE A 315 4.38 16.44 0.09
N GLN A 316 3.22 17.09 0.12
CA GLN A 316 2.94 18.35 0.81
C GLN A 316 1.54 18.30 1.41
N LEU A 317 1.35 18.93 2.57
CA LEU A 317 0.05 19.07 3.21
C LEU A 317 -0.20 20.51 3.64
N THR A 318 -1.34 21.04 3.23
CA THR A 318 -1.90 22.32 3.67
C THR A 318 -3.21 22.05 4.39
N LEU A 319 -3.38 22.58 5.61
CA LEU A 319 -4.61 22.51 6.39
C LEU A 319 -5.19 23.91 6.56
N ASN A 320 -6.47 24.08 6.21
CA ASN A 320 -7.17 25.37 6.31
C ASN A 320 -6.38 26.54 5.70
N SER A 321 -5.78 26.32 4.51
CA SER A 321 -4.90 27.26 3.81
C SER A 321 -3.57 27.61 4.51
N VAL A 322 -3.17 26.85 5.53
CA VAL A 322 -1.88 26.96 6.21
C VAL A 322 -0.99 25.79 5.82
N LEU A 323 0.22 26.07 5.34
CA LEU A 323 1.19 25.04 5.00
C LEU A 323 1.62 24.29 6.27
N THR A 324 1.21 23.03 6.39
CA THR A 324 1.40 22.19 7.57
C THR A 324 2.61 21.28 7.42
N ALA A 325 2.73 20.63 6.27
CA ALA A 325 3.93 19.91 5.86
C ALA A 325 4.43 20.49 4.54
N PRO A 326 5.61 21.14 4.50
CA PRO A 326 6.14 21.71 3.28
C PRO A 326 6.48 20.62 2.26
N ALA A 327 6.51 20.97 0.97
CA ALA A 327 6.97 20.07 -0.10
C ALA A 327 8.27 19.37 0.29
N SER A 328 8.17 18.06 0.51
CA SER A 328 9.25 17.24 1.02
C SER A 328 9.40 16.00 0.15
N VAL A 329 10.66 15.60 -0.06
CA VAL A 329 10.96 14.31 -0.68
C VAL A 329 10.69 13.22 0.33
N LEU A 330 10.12 12.10 -0.11
CA LEU A 330 9.83 10.97 0.78
C LEU A 330 11.13 10.42 1.38
N SER A 331 11.16 10.25 2.69
CA SER A 331 12.27 9.54 3.35
C SER A 331 12.13 8.02 3.18
N GLY A 332 10.92 7.56 2.89
CA GLY A 332 10.61 6.27 2.29
C GLY A 332 9.11 6.11 2.09
N GLY A 333 8.71 5.00 1.48
CA GLY A 333 7.40 4.85 0.85
C GLY A 333 7.40 5.34 -0.60
N ASN A 334 6.19 5.50 -1.15
CA ASN A 334 6.01 5.62 -2.59
C ASN A 334 4.68 6.29 -2.96
N ILE A 335 4.67 7.02 -4.07
CA ILE A 335 3.49 7.53 -4.77
C ILE A 335 3.38 6.81 -6.12
N GLN A 336 2.17 6.55 -6.61
CA GLN A 336 1.92 6.09 -7.97
C GLN A 336 0.90 6.94 -8.67
N LEU A 337 1.18 7.23 -9.93
CA LEU A 337 0.21 7.82 -10.83
C LEU A 337 -0.32 6.79 -11.85
N HIS A 338 -1.60 6.44 -11.71
CA HIS A 338 -2.31 5.43 -12.49
C HIS A 338 -3.01 6.02 -13.71
N LYS A 339 -2.26 6.23 -14.80
CA LYS A 339 -2.78 6.86 -16.02
C LYS A 339 -3.67 5.93 -16.84
N ALA A 340 -4.74 6.49 -17.41
CA ALA A 340 -5.67 5.77 -18.31
C ALA A 340 -5.02 5.33 -19.64
N CYS A 341 -4.03 6.10 -20.06
CA CYS A 341 -3.44 6.07 -21.39
C CYS A 341 -1.92 5.92 -21.24
N GLN A 342 -1.44 4.68 -21.31
CA GLN A 342 -0.01 4.33 -21.39
C GLN A 342 0.19 3.18 -22.37
#